data_AF-A0A7C5VSN0-F1
#
_entry.id   AF-A0A7C5VSN0-F1
#
_cell.length_a   1.000
_cell.length_b   1.000
_cell.length_c   1.000
_cell.angle_alpha   90.00
_cell.angle_beta   90.00
_cell.angle_gamma   90.00
#
_symmetry.space_group_name_H-M   'P 1'
#
loop_
_entity.id
_entity.type
_entity.pdbx_description
1 polymer ?
#
loop_
_entity_poly.entity_id
_entity_poly.type
_entity_poly.pdbx_seq_one_letter_code
_entity_poly.pdbx_strand_id
1 'polypeptide(L)' 'PIAVCQGRVLGTTFHPELTQDLRFHRHFLELVAGRVAPI' A
#
# COMPACT_ATOMS: atom_id res chain seq x y z
N PRO A 1 3.37 -12.90 1.55
CA PRO A 1 3.16 -11.70 0.71
C PRO A 1 4.26 -10.67 1.04
N ILE A 2 4.88 -10.06 0.03
CA ILE A 2 5.95 -9.06 0.21
C ILE A 2 5.52 -7.75 -0.44
N ALA A 3 5.69 -6.64 0.29
CA ALA A 3 5.48 -5.29 -0.20
C ALA A 3 6.67 -4.41 0.15
N VAL A 4 6.98 -3.43 -0.70
CA VAL A 4 8.06 -2.46 -0.51
C VAL A 4 7.52 -1.05 -0.70
N CYS A 5 8.07 -0.10 0.04
CA CYS A 5 7.77 1.32 -0.11
C CYS A 5 9.10 2.08 -0.26
N GLN A 6 9.16 2.99 -1.24
CA GLN A 6 10.30 3.89 -1.43
C GLN A 6 9.77 5.26 -1.82
N GLY A 7 9.80 6.20 -0.88
CA GLY A 7 9.14 7.47 -1.11
C GLY A 7 7.66 7.23 -1.46
N ARG A 8 7.14 7.92 -2.48
CA ARG A 8 5.72 7.81 -2.88
C ARG A 8 5.38 6.55 -3.70
N VAL A 9 6.31 5.60 -3.81
CA VAL A 9 6.11 4.38 -4.60
C VAL A 9 5.85 3.20 -3.67
N LEU A 10 4.70 2.54 -3.85
CA LEU A 10 4.31 1.30 -3.18
C LEU A 10 4.31 0.15 -4.20
N GLY A 11 5.04 -0.92 -3.93
CA GLY A 11 5.08 -2.12 -4.78
C GLY A 11 4.65 -3.37 -4.00
N THR A 12 3.88 -4.26 -4.65
CA THR A 12 3.45 -5.54 -4.09
C THR A 12 3.80 -6.69 -5.03
N THR A 13 4.30 -7.80 -4.51
CA THR A 13 4.57 -9.03 -5.30
C THR A 13 3.38 -9.99 -5.34
N PHE A 14 2.22 -9.52 -4.93
CA PHE A 14 0.98 -10.29 -4.78
C PHE A 14 -0.20 -9.43 -5.20
N HIS A 15 -1.35 -10.08 -5.35
CA HIS A 15 -2.62 -9.49 -5.73
C HIS A 15 -3.45 -9.17 -4.48
N PRO A 16 -3.38 -7.94 -3.92
CA PRO A 16 -4.14 -7.55 -2.74
C PRO A 16 -5.66 -7.64 -2.93
N GLU A 17 -6.14 -7.69 -4.18
CA GLU A 17 -7.55 -7.81 -4.57
C GLU A 17 -8.12 -9.23 -4.43
N LEU A 18 -7.27 -10.26 -4.33
CA LEU A 18 -7.71 -11.66 -4.20
C LEU A 18 -8.05 -12.06 -2.75
N THR A 19 -8.19 -11.09 -1.86
CA THR A 19 -8.59 -11.26 -0.46
C THR A 19 -9.58 -10.17 -0.06
N GLN A 20 -10.40 -10.42 0.95
CA GLN A 20 -11.28 -9.40 1.54
C GLN A 20 -10.55 -8.44 2.48
N ASP A 21 -9.25 -8.66 2.70
CA ASP A 21 -8.41 -7.78 3.52
C ASP A 21 -8.03 -6.50 2.76
N LEU A 22 -8.64 -5.39 3.14
CA LEU A 22 -8.45 -4.08 2.50
C LEU A 22 -7.30 -3.26 3.07
N ARG A 23 -6.45 -3.81 3.95
CA ARG A 23 -5.39 -3.01 4.61
C ARG A 23 -4.42 -2.37 3.62
N PHE A 24 -4.01 -3.08 2.57
CA PHE A 24 -3.13 -2.52 1.53
C PHE A 24 -3.81 -1.41 0.72
N HIS A 25 -5.08 -1.59 0.37
CA HIS A 25 -5.88 -0.58 -0.32
C HIS A 25 -6.03 0.69 0.55
N ARG A 26 -6.34 0.52 1.84
CA ARG A 26 -6.43 1.64 2.79
C ARG A 26 -5.10 2.37 2.94
N HIS A 27 -4.01 1.63 3.08
CA HIS A 27 -2.67 2.20 3.19
C HIS A 27 -2.30 3.01 1.94
N PHE A 28 -2.57 2.49 0.75
CA PHE A 28 -2.37 3.23 -0.50
C PHE A 28 -3.16 4.53 -0.53
N LEU A 29 -4.44 4.52 -0.12
CA LEU A 29 -5.25 5.75 -0.05
C LEU A 29 -4.72 6.74 0.98
N GLU A 30 -4.18 6.28 2.11
CA GLU A 30 -3.55 7.14 3.12
C GLU A 30 -2.27 7.80 2.58
N LEU A 31 -1.47 7.09 1.79
CA LEU A 31 -0.31 7.65 1.09
C LEU A 31 -0.74 8.73 0.09
N VAL A 32 -1.77 8.46 -0.71
CA VAL A 32 -2.33 9.43 -1.67
C VAL A 32 -2.91 10.65 -0.97
N ALA A 33 -3.57 10.46 0.17
CA ALA A 33 -4.12 11.54 0.99
C ALA A 33 -3.05 12.30 1.80
N GLY A 34 -1.78 11.90 1.74
CA GLY A 34 -0.68 12.53 2.48
C GLY A 34 -0.77 12.34 4.00
N ARG A 35 -1.50 11.33 4.47
CA ARG A 35 -1.71 11.04 5.90
C ARG A 35 -0.60 10.20 6.52
N VAL A 36 0.23 9.59 5.67
CA VAL A 36 1.39 8.79 6.08
C VAL A 36 2.61 9.35 5.37
N ALA A 37 3.67 9.62 6.13
CA ALA A 37 4.96 9.98 5.57
C ALA A 37 5.56 8.74 4.88
N PRO A 38 5.88 8.82 3.58
CA PRO A 38 6.56 7.72 2.94
C PRO A 38 7.95 7.52 3.56
N ILE A 39 8.25 6.26 3.92
CA ILE A 39 9.56 5.83 4.41
C ILE A 39 10.57 5.66 3.26
#